data_AF-A0A6J3CFG9-F1
#
_entry.id   AF-A0A6J3CFG9-F1
#
_cell.length_a   1.000
_cell.length_b   1.000
_cell.length_c   1.000
_cell.angle_alpha   90.00
_cell.angle_beta   90.00
_cell.angle_gamma   90.00
#
_symmetry.space_group_name_H-M   'P 1'
#
loop_
_entity.id
_entity.type
_entity.pdbx_description
1 polymer ?
#
loop_
_entity_poly.entity_id
_entity_poly.type
_entity_poly.pdbx_seq_one_letter_code
_entity_poly.pdbx_strand_id
1 'polypeptide(L)'
;MDILKAEIAKKRKLLEEKNILDPNKNKKYFKRGDLLAKEQEEYFKKYGPCKTEDVDSNNKVEQSERATKQEKSEVEQTEVVSLPRSEVIKRLRERGHPILLYGENEVQSFRRLRRIEIQEPEANRVSSQYVFKY
;
A
#
# COMPACT_ATOMS: atom_id res chain seq x y z
N MET A 1 -4.12 7.84 -42.79
CA MET A 1 -4.27 9.21 -42.21
C MET A 1 -5.59 9.38 -41.47
N ASP A 2 -6.70 8.81 -41.96
CA ASP A 2 -8.03 9.06 -41.41
C ASP A 2 -8.30 8.39 -40.05
N ILE A 3 -7.72 7.21 -39.82
CA ILE A 3 -7.78 6.50 -38.53
C ILE A 3 -7.15 7.37 -37.42
N LEU A 4 -6.00 7.99 -37.68
CA LEU A 4 -5.31 8.85 -36.72
C LEU A 4 -6.08 10.14 -36.45
N LYS A 5 -6.65 10.74 -37.51
CA LYS A 5 -7.51 11.94 -37.38
C LYS A 5 -8.76 11.64 -36.56
N ALA A 6 -9.38 10.48 -36.77
CA ALA A 6 -10.55 10.04 -35.99
C ALA A 6 -10.21 9.87 -34.51
N GLU A 7 -9.06 9.27 -34.19
CA GLU A 7 -8.62 9.07 -32.81
C GLU A 7 -8.29 10.41 -32.11
N ILE A 8 -7.65 11.33 -32.82
CA ILE A 8 -7.38 12.69 -32.31
C ILE A 8 -8.69 13.45 -32.06
N ALA A 9 -9.66 13.35 -32.97
CA ALA A 9 -10.96 13.99 -32.81
C ALA A 9 -11.73 13.41 -31.61
N LYS A 10 -11.68 12.08 -31.44
CA LYS A 10 -12.28 11.38 -30.28
C LYS A 10 -11.67 11.88 -28.96
N LYS A 11 -10.34 11.98 -28.88
CA LYS A 11 -9.65 12.52 -27.69
C LYS A 11 -9.95 13.99 -27.42
N ARG A 12 -10.11 14.81 -28.46
CA ARG A 12 -10.52 16.22 -28.30
C ARG A 12 -11.93 16.35 -27.72
N LYS A 13 -12.90 15.58 -28.24
CA LYS A 13 -14.26 15.52 -27.68
C LYS A 13 -14.27 15.14 -26.21
N LEU A 14 -13.50 14.13 -25.81
CA LEU A 14 -13.39 13.73 -24.41
C LEU A 14 -12.83 14.84 -23.50
N LEU A 15 -11.88 15.64 -23.99
CA LEU A 15 -11.34 16.77 -23.22
C LEU A 15 -12.34 17.92 -23.09
N GLU A 16 -13.16 18.14 -24.12
CA GLU A 16 -14.27 19.10 -24.12
C GLU A 16 -15.40 18.65 -23.18
N GLU A 17 -15.81 17.38 -23.22
CA GLU A 17 -16.82 16.80 -22.32
C GLU A 17 -16.39 16.90 -20.85
N LYS A 18 -15.12 16.59 -20.54
CA LYS A 18 -14.54 16.75 -19.20
C LYS A 18 -14.26 18.22 -18.84
N ASN A 19 -14.53 19.17 -19.74
CA ASN A 19 -14.25 20.61 -19.60
C ASN A 19 -12.80 20.93 -19.17
N ILE A 20 -11.82 20.05 -19.39
CA ILE A 20 -10.45 20.20 -18.86
C ILE A 20 -9.75 21.43 -19.48
N LEU A 21 -10.10 21.74 -20.73
CA LEU A 21 -9.62 22.91 -21.44
C LEU A 21 -10.72 23.98 -21.44
N ASP A 22 -10.44 25.12 -20.82
CA ASP A 22 -11.30 26.30 -20.91
C ASP A 22 -11.34 26.77 -22.39
N PRO A 23 -12.49 26.69 -23.08
CA PRO A 23 -12.58 27.14 -24.48
C PRO A 23 -12.28 28.64 -24.61
N ASN A 24 -12.51 29.41 -23.55
CA ASN A 24 -12.30 30.86 -23.51
C ASN A 24 -10.82 31.28 -23.43
N LYS A 25 -9.89 30.37 -23.06
CA LYS A 25 -8.49 30.75 -22.82
C LYS A 25 -7.54 30.39 -23.98
N ASN A 26 -8.02 29.80 -25.08
CA ASN A 26 -7.22 29.42 -26.26
C ASN A 26 -5.89 28.70 -25.92
N LYS A 27 -5.85 27.93 -24.83
CA LYS A 27 -4.65 27.17 -24.41
C LYS A 27 -4.68 25.79 -25.05
N LYS A 28 -3.56 25.35 -25.63
CA LYS A 28 -3.41 24.01 -26.24
C LYS A 28 -2.93 22.95 -25.25
N TYR A 29 -2.64 23.33 -24.02
CA TYR A 29 -2.08 22.49 -22.97
C TYR A 29 -2.84 22.71 -21.65
N PHE A 30 -2.85 21.70 -20.80
CA PHE A 30 -3.41 21.73 -19.45
C PHE A 30 -2.43 21.05 -18.50
N LYS A 31 -2.50 21.35 -17.19
CA LYS A 31 -1.63 20.67 -16.23
C LYS A 31 -2.21 19.30 -15.89
N ARG A 32 -1.34 18.31 -15.68
CA ARG A 32 -1.75 16.97 -15.24
C ARG A 32 -2.55 17.01 -13.93
N GLY A 33 -2.20 17.92 -13.02
CA GLY A 33 -2.94 18.12 -11.76
C GLY A 33 -4.41 18.47 -11.97
N ASP A 34 -4.72 19.35 -12.93
CA ASP A 34 -6.09 19.77 -13.22
C ASP A 34 -6.94 18.61 -13.77
N LEU A 35 -6.33 17.72 -14.57
CA LEU A 35 -6.97 16.50 -15.05
C LEU A 35 -7.26 15.52 -13.91
N LEU A 36 -6.29 15.28 -13.01
CA LEU A 36 -6.46 14.38 -11.88
C LEU A 36 -7.54 14.87 -10.90
N ALA A 37 -7.63 16.18 -10.66
CA ALA A 37 -8.66 16.75 -9.80
C ALA A 37 -10.08 16.45 -10.33
N LYS A 38 -10.28 16.58 -11.64
CA LYS A 38 -11.58 16.28 -12.27
C LYS A 38 -11.95 14.80 -12.23
N GLU A 39 -10.97 13.92 -12.44
CA GLU A 39 -11.20 12.48 -12.32
C GLU A 39 -11.54 12.07 -10.88
N GLN A 40 -10.93 12.71 -9.89
CA GLN A 40 -11.29 12.52 -8.48
C GLN A 40 -12.71 13.03 -8.20
N GLU A 41 -13.09 14.22 -8.68
CA GLU A 41 -14.46 14.73 -8.53
C GLU A 41 -15.50 13.81 -9.17
N GLU A 42 -15.24 13.29 -10.38
CA GLU A 42 -16.11 12.31 -11.04
C GLU A 42 -16.23 11.02 -10.21
N TYR A 43 -15.11 10.53 -9.67
CA TYR A 43 -15.09 9.36 -8.79
C TYR A 43 -15.91 9.59 -7.53
N PHE A 44 -15.74 10.73 -6.85
CA PHE A 44 -16.52 11.08 -5.67
C PHE A 44 -18.01 11.31 -5.98
N LYS A 45 -18.37 11.85 -7.15
CA LYS A 45 -19.77 11.98 -7.55
C LYS A 45 -20.43 10.62 -7.79
N LYS A 46 -19.67 9.65 -8.31
CA LYS A 46 -20.20 8.35 -8.75
C LYS A 46 -20.17 7.29 -7.65
N TYR A 47 -19.15 7.33 -6.81
CA TYR A 47 -18.87 6.32 -5.77
C TYR A 47 -18.53 6.94 -4.42
N GLY A 48 -18.43 8.26 -4.34
CA GLY A 48 -18.20 8.93 -3.07
C GLY A 48 -19.42 8.77 -2.16
N PRO A 49 -19.18 8.87 -0.84
CA PRO A 49 -20.26 8.78 0.13
C PRO A 49 -21.28 9.90 -0.17
N CYS A 50 -22.55 9.51 -0.29
CA CYS A 50 -23.66 10.45 -0.29
C CYS A 50 -23.51 11.27 0.99
N LYS A 51 -23.27 12.58 0.89
CA LYS A 51 -23.23 13.45 2.06
C LYS A 51 -24.64 13.50 2.65
N THR A 52 -24.96 12.57 3.54
CA THR A 52 -25.85 12.87 4.65
C THR A 52 -25.05 13.79 5.55
N GLU A 53 -25.38 15.07 5.52
CA GLU A 53 -25.11 15.95 6.63
C GLU A 53 -25.72 15.30 7.90
N ASP A 54 -25.03 15.47 9.02
CA ASP A 54 -25.37 15.08 10.39
C ASP A 54 -24.82 13.74 10.95
N VAL A 55 -23.77 13.91 11.77
CA VAL A 55 -23.59 13.39 13.14
C VAL A 55 -23.43 11.86 13.39
N ASP A 56 -22.33 11.57 14.10
CA ASP A 56 -22.07 10.46 15.02
C ASP A 56 -21.68 9.04 14.54
N SER A 57 -20.42 8.71 14.90
CA SER A 57 -20.05 7.63 15.82
C SER A 57 -20.49 6.18 15.55
N ASN A 58 -19.45 5.35 15.39
CA ASN A 58 -19.33 3.95 15.80
C ASN A 58 -20.10 2.85 15.05
N ASN A 59 -19.40 1.71 14.99
CA ASN A 59 -19.84 0.37 14.67
C ASN A 59 -20.01 -0.01 13.20
N LYS A 60 -18.99 -0.74 12.69
CA LYS A 60 -19.18 -2.00 11.94
C LYS A 60 -17.83 -2.66 11.63
N VAL A 61 -17.32 -3.48 12.55
CA VAL A 61 -16.36 -4.55 12.21
C VAL A 61 -16.60 -5.76 13.13
N GLU A 62 -17.69 -6.50 12.90
CA GLU A 62 -18.00 -7.76 13.61
C GLU A 62 -17.95 -9.01 12.70
N GLN A 63 -17.12 -9.02 11.65
CA GLN A 63 -17.04 -10.17 10.74
C GLN A 63 -15.62 -10.60 10.35
N SER A 64 -14.67 -10.62 11.30
CA SER A 64 -13.36 -11.28 11.07
C SER A 64 -12.88 -12.17 12.24
N GLU A 65 -13.74 -12.55 13.18
CA GLU A 65 -13.29 -13.07 14.47
C GLU A 65 -12.72 -14.50 14.47
N ARG A 66 -12.78 -15.24 13.36
CA ARG A 66 -12.39 -16.66 13.36
C ARG A 66 -10.97 -16.96 12.89
N ALA A 67 -10.31 -16.05 12.18
CA ALA A 67 -8.88 -16.15 11.84
C ALA A 67 -7.97 -15.39 12.82
N THR A 68 -8.53 -14.42 13.55
CA THR A 68 -7.79 -13.41 14.32
C THR A 68 -7.37 -13.87 15.73
N LYS A 69 -7.85 -15.03 16.21
CA LYS A 69 -7.54 -15.50 17.58
C LYS A 69 -6.10 -15.97 17.77
N GLN A 70 -5.45 -16.51 16.74
CA GLN A 70 -4.03 -16.90 16.81
C GLN A 70 -3.09 -15.69 16.70
N GLU A 71 -3.49 -14.65 15.95
CA GLU A 71 -2.69 -13.42 15.82
C GLU A 71 -2.80 -12.52 17.07
N LYS A 72 -3.97 -12.45 17.72
CA LYS A 72 -4.18 -11.59 18.90
C LYS A 72 -3.29 -11.97 20.10
N SER A 73 -3.03 -13.26 20.35
CA SER A 73 -2.17 -13.66 21.48
C SER A 73 -0.69 -13.34 21.24
N GLU A 74 -0.25 -13.24 19.98
CA GLU A 74 1.11 -12.84 19.60
C GLU A 74 1.28 -11.30 19.60
N VAL A 75 0.19 -10.57 19.31
CA VAL A 75 0.12 -9.10 19.32
C VAL A 75 0.39 -8.54 20.71
N GLU A 76 -0.23 -9.09 21.75
CA GLU A 76 -0.10 -8.57 23.12
C GLU A 76 1.29 -8.79 23.74
N GLN A 77 1.97 -9.89 23.40
CA GLN A 77 3.30 -10.19 23.95
C GLN A 77 4.44 -9.46 23.22
N THR A 78 4.22 -9.02 21.97
CA THR A 78 5.24 -8.32 21.17
C THR A 78 5.26 -6.81 21.40
N GLU A 79 4.17 -6.23 21.90
CA GLU A 79 4.11 -4.81 22.25
C GLU A 79 4.93 -4.46 23.51
N VAL A 80 5.09 -5.42 24.44
CA VAL A 80 5.81 -5.19 25.71
C VAL A 80 7.35 -5.24 25.55
N VAL A 81 7.87 -5.88 24.50
CA VAL A 81 9.32 -6.02 24.25
C VAL A 81 9.62 -5.73 22.79
N SER A 82 9.59 -4.44 22.43
CA SER A 82 10.00 -3.97 21.10
C SER A 82 11.49 -3.61 21.11
N LEU A 83 12.25 -4.24 20.22
CA LEU A 83 13.66 -3.91 20.01
C LEU A 83 13.79 -2.58 19.23
N PRO A 84 14.87 -1.81 19.44
CA PRO A 84 15.09 -0.58 18.69
C PRO A 84 15.23 -0.88 17.18
N ARG A 85 14.75 0.05 16.35
CA ARG A 85 14.71 -0.09 14.88
C ARG A 85 16.07 -0.47 14.27
N SER A 86 17.16 0.09 14.79
CA SER A 86 18.53 -0.20 14.34
C SER A 86 18.90 -1.67 14.45
N GLU A 87 18.52 -2.31 15.56
CA GLU A 87 18.77 -3.72 15.84
C GLU A 87 17.96 -4.62 14.91
N VAL A 88 16.70 -4.26 14.64
CA VAL A 88 15.84 -4.99 13.69
C VAL A 88 16.46 -4.99 12.29
N ILE A 89 16.92 -3.82 11.83
CA ILE A 89 17.58 -3.67 10.53
C ILE A 89 18.85 -4.52 10.46
N LYS A 90 19.67 -4.47 11.51
CA LYS A 90 20.92 -5.23 11.59
C LYS A 90 20.66 -6.73 11.47
N ARG A 91 19.76 -7.29 12.29
CA ARG A 91 19.44 -8.73 12.27
C ARG A 91 18.80 -9.19 10.97
N LEU A 92 17.92 -8.38 10.36
CA LEU A 92 17.34 -8.68 9.04
C LEU A 92 18.43 -8.72 7.95
N ARG A 93 19.38 -7.78 7.97
CA ARG A 93 20.51 -7.74 7.01
C ARG A 93 21.48 -8.91 7.21
N GLU A 94 21.82 -9.25 8.44
CA GLU A 94 22.68 -10.41 8.76
C GLU A 94 22.06 -11.74 8.30
N ARG A 95 20.72 -11.78 8.16
CA ARG A 95 19.96 -12.90 7.61
C ARG A 95 19.65 -12.77 6.12
N GLY A 96 20.00 -11.66 5.48
CA GLY A 96 19.74 -11.44 4.05
C GLY A 96 18.28 -11.15 3.70
N HIS A 97 17.45 -10.76 4.68
CA HIS A 97 16.04 -10.44 4.44
C HIS A 97 15.83 -8.93 4.18
N PRO A 98 14.80 -8.57 3.37
CA PRO A 98 14.41 -7.18 3.17
C PRO A 98 14.08 -6.46 4.48
N ILE A 99 14.52 -5.21 4.60
CA ILE A 99 14.33 -4.38 5.80
C ILE A 99 12.87 -4.00 6.00
N LEU A 100 12.19 -3.64 4.90
CA LEU A 100 10.78 -3.23 4.90
C LEU A 100 10.15 -3.68 3.58
N LEU A 101 8.97 -4.30 3.66
CA LEU A 101 8.14 -4.65 2.51
C LEU A 101 7.13 -3.53 2.19
N TYR A 102 6.61 -3.51 0.97
CA TYR A 102 5.58 -2.53 0.58
C TYR A 102 4.31 -2.70 1.43
N GLY A 103 3.84 -1.61 2.02
CA GLY A 103 2.68 -1.63 2.94
C GLY A 103 2.98 -2.20 4.33
N GLU A 104 4.25 -2.53 4.63
CA GLU A 104 4.67 -2.99 5.95
C GLU A 104 4.99 -1.78 6.85
N ASN A 105 4.65 -1.86 8.14
CA ASN A 105 5.07 -0.88 9.15
C ASN A 105 6.23 -1.40 10.01
N GLU A 106 6.89 -0.54 10.79
CA GLU A 106 8.09 -0.93 11.56
C GLU A 106 7.82 -2.08 12.54
N VAL A 107 6.68 -2.06 13.22
CA VAL A 107 6.24 -3.13 14.13
C VAL A 107 6.03 -4.45 13.39
N GLN A 108 5.50 -4.42 12.18
CA GLN A 108 5.27 -5.62 11.37
C GLN A 108 6.61 -6.23 10.92
N SER A 109 7.58 -5.41 10.52
CA SER A 109 8.92 -5.89 10.18
C SER A 109 9.66 -6.52 11.38
N PHE A 110 9.42 -6.02 12.59
CA PHE A 110 9.93 -6.65 13.82
C PHE A 110 9.27 -8.00 14.10
N ARG A 111 7.95 -8.11 13.96
CA ARG A 111 7.24 -9.39 14.08
C ARG A 111 7.73 -10.41 13.06
N ARG A 112 7.96 -9.97 11.83
CA ARG A 112 8.54 -10.80 10.77
C ARG A 112 9.94 -11.27 11.13
N LEU A 113 10.81 -10.38 11.63
CA LEU A 113 12.13 -10.77 12.13
C LEU A 113 12.02 -11.86 13.21
N ARG A 114 11.12 -11.69 14.18
CA ARG A 114 10.94 -12.66 15.27
C ARG A 114 10.47 -14.03 14.77
N ARG A 115 9.57 -14.04 13.78
CA ARG A 115 9.13 -15.28 13.11
C ARG A 115 10.29 -15.99 12.41
N ILE A 116 11.16 -15.23 11.74
CA ILE A 116 12.37 -15.75 11.09
C ILE A 116 13.32 -16.34 12.13
N GLU A 117 13.53 -15.67 13.27
CA GLU A 117 14.40 -16.15 14.35
C GLU A 117 13.90 -17.46 14.98
N ILE A 118 12.59 -17.64 15.10
CA ILE A 118 11.98 -18.88 15.60
C ILE A 118 12.14 -20.01 14.59
N GLN A 119 11.93 -19.72 13.30
CA GLN A 119 12.00 -20.73 12.23
C GLN A 119 13.44 -21.17 11.94
N GLU A 120 14.38 -20.22 11.95
CA GLU A 120 15.79 -20.43 11.63
C GLU A 120 16.67 -20.01 12.81
N PRO A 121 16.81 -20.88 13.83
CA PRO A 121 17.70 -20.60 14.94
C PRO A 121 19.15 -20.57 14.43
N GLU A 122 19.95 -19.63 14.96
CA GLU A 122 21.33 -19.43 14.54
C GLU A 122 22.21 -20.69 14.72
N ALA A 123 21.82 -21.61 15.61
CA ALA A 123 22.46 -22.91 15.80
C ALA A 123 22.46 -23.78 14.53
N ASN A 124 21.47 -23.64 13.64
CA ASN A 124 21.41 -24.39 12.37
C ASN A 124 22.31 -23.83 11.27
N ARG A 125 22.91 -22.64 11.44
CA ARG A 125 23.89 -22.12 10.47
C ARG A 125 25.17 -22.95 10.45
N VAL A 126 25.58 -23.47 11.62
CA VAL A 126 26.81 -24.25 11.74
C VAL A 126 26.66 -25.62 11.10
N SER A 127 25.47 -26.25 11.15
CA SER A 127 25.24 -27.57 10.55
C SER A 127 25.09 -27.52 9.02
N SER A 128 24.52 -26.46 8.47
CA SER A 128 24.31 -26.33 7.02
C SER A 128 25.59 -25.97 6.25
N GLN A 129 26.59 -25.37 6.90
CA GLN A 129 27.89 -25.03 6.28
C GLN A 129 28.79 -26.26 5.99
N TYR A 130 28.51 -27.43 6.55
CA TYR A 130 29.35 -28.64 6.37
C TYR A 130 28.80 -29.69 5.39
N VAL A 131 27.75 -29.39 4.61
CA VAL A 131 27.09 -30.39 3.73
C VAL A 131 27.58 -30.35 2.26
N PHE A 132 28.47 -29.43 1.90
CA PHE A 132 29.11 -29.41 0.58
C PHE A 132 30.63 -29.52 0.67
N LYS A 133 31.12 -30.74 0.85
CA LYS A 133 32.48 -31.12 0.43
C LYS A 133 32.34 -32.29 -0.55
N TYR A 134 32.64 -32.02 -1.81
CA TYR A 134 32.89 -33.04 -2.84
C TYR A 134 34.22 -33.75 -2.56
#